data_AF-A0A4Q3BPJ7-F1
#
_entry.id   AF-A0A4Q3BPJ7-F1
#
_cell.length_a   1.000
_cell.length_b   1.000
_cell.length_c   1.000
_cell.angle_alpha   90.00
_cell.angle_beta   90.00
_cell.angle_gamma   90.00
#
_symmetry.space_group_name_H-M   'P 1'
#
loop_
_entity.id
_entity.type
_entity.pdbx_description
1 polymer ?
#
loop_
_entity_poly.entity_id
_entity_poly.type
_entity_poly.pdbx_seq_one_letter_code
_entity_poly.pdbx_strand_id
1 'polypeptide(L)'
;MTFIKCAVSLVLAGIAVSASAQSVPDDVRCLALSNTFAKNATEEPARQAASKALLFYLGRLDARGDPAAVKSAIQSAKIDSKTAPADMSACLARVKNAARSIETVGKAPPAGR
;
A
#
# COMPACT_ATOMS: atom_id res chain seq x y z
N MET A 1 52.17 0.74 -26.15
CA MET A 1 50.83 1.35 -26.26
C MET A 1 49.86 0.45 -25.52
N THR A 2 49.51 0.80 -24.28
CA THR A 2 48.65 -0.03 -23.42
C THR A 2 47.36 0.73 -23.16
N PHE A 3 46.29 0.36 -23.85
CA PHE A 3 44.96 0.94 -23.64
C PHE A 3 44.29 0.23 -22.46
N ILE A 4 44.16 0.93 -21.33
CA ILE A 4 43.37 0.51 -20.18
C ILE A 4 41.89 0.59 -20.58
N LYS A 5 41.25 -0.57 -20.70
CA LYS A 5 39.84 -0.74 -21.03
C LYS A 5 39.05 -0.68 -19.73
N CYS A 6 38.49 0.48 -19.39
CA CYS A 6 37.54 0.64 -18.28
C CYS A 6 36.26 -0.16 -18.59
N ALA A 7 36.13 -1.33 -17.98
CA ALA A 7 34.86 -2.06 -17.94
C ALA A 7 33.97 -1.41 -16.87
N VAL A 8 33.04 -0.56 -17.32
CA VAL A 8 31.94 -0.06 -16.48
C VAL A 8 30.95 -1.21 -16.30
N SER A 9 31.07 -1.93 -15.19
CA SER A 9 30.03 -2.85 -14.73
C SER A 9 28.83 -2.04 -14.25
N LEU A 10 27.91 -1.76 -15.16
CA LEU A 10 26.58 -1.25 -14.81
C LEU A 10 25.79 -2.41 -14.20
N VAL A 11 25.96 -2.63 -12.90
CA VAL A 11 25.08 -3.50 -12.11
C VAL A 11 23.72 -2.81 -12.07
N LEU A 12 22.87 -3.14 -13.04
CA LEU A 12 21.46 -2.82 -13.02
C LEU A 12 20.82 -3.72 -11.94
N ALA A 13 21.01 -3.35 -10.68
CA ALA A 13 20.23 -3.87 -9.57
C ALA A 13 18.80 -3.38 -9.76
N GLY A 14 18.05 -4.10 -10.61
CA GLY A 14 16.62 -3.96 -10.77
C GLY A 14 15.93 -4.37 -9.47
N ILE A 15 15.92 -3.48 -8.49
CA ILE A 15 14.88 -3.45 -7.46
C ILE A 15 13.58 -3.01 -8.13
N ALA A 16 13.00 -3.91 -8.93
CA ALA A 16 11.58 -3.93 -9.16
C ALA A 16 10.94 -4.30 -7.81
N VAL A 17 10.77 -3.31 -6.93
CA VAL A 17 9.81 -3.46 -5.82
C VAL A 17 8.47 -3.60 -6.51
N SER A 18 7.99 -4.83 -6.61
CA SER A 18 6.67 -5.18 -7.09
C SER A 18 5.62 -4.52 -6.19
N ALA A 19 5.30 -3.25 -6.45
CA ALA A 19 4.11 -2.59 -5.92
C ALA A 19 2.81 -3.28 -6.39
N SER A 20 2.93 -4.20 -7.35
CA SER A 20 1.87 -4.98 -8.00
C SER A 20 1.59 -6.35 -7.35
N ALA A 21 2.30 -6.79 -6.30
CA ALA A 21 2.00 -8.07 -5.63
C ALA A 21 0.86 -7.99 -4.60
N GLN A 22 0.36 -6.78 -4.29
CA GLN A 22 -0.73 -6.63 -3.34
C GLN A 22 -2.04 -7.04 -4.00
N SER A 23 -2.71 -8.02 -3.41
CA SER A 23 -3.88 -8.67 -3.98
C SER A 23 -5.17 -7.93 -3.60
N VAL A 24 -6.23 -8.07 -4.41
CA VAL A 24 -7.59 -7.59 -4.05
C VAL A 24 -8.02 -8.10 -2.66
N PRO A 25 -7.80 -9.38 -2.30
CA PRO A 25 -8.03 -9.88 -0.93
C PRO A 25 -7.31 -9.10 0.18
N ASP A 26 -6.05 -8.72 -0.03
CA ASP A 26 -5.29 -7.95 0.97
C ASP A 26 -5.83 -6.53 1.15
N ASP A 27 -6.17 -5.87 0.05
CA ASP A 27 -6.72 -4.52 0.06
C ASP A 27 -8.11 -4.52 0.75
N VAL A 28 -8.95 -5.54 0.50
CA VAL A 28 -10.23 -5.74 1.20
C VAL A 28 -10.04 -6.02 2.69
N ARG A 29 -9.10 -6.88 3.07
CA ARG A 29 -8.80 -7.16 4.49
C ARG A 29 -8.39 -5.89 5.22
N CYS A 30 -7.52 -5.09 4.61
CA CYS A 30 -7.09 -3.82 5.19
C CYS A 30 -8.22 -2.78 5.25
N LEU A 31 -9.12 -2.76 4.26
CA LEU A 31 -10.34 -1.94 4.30
C LEU A 31 -11.21 -2.32 5.51
N ALA A 32 -11.46 -3.61 5.71
CA ALA A 32 -12.30 -4.12 6.81
C ALA A 32 -11.68 -3.84 8.19
N LEU A 33 -10.37 -4.06 8.35
CA LEU A 33 -9.63 -3.68 9.55
C LEU A 33 -9.75 -2.18 9.80
N SER A 34 -9.46 -1.35 8.79
CA SER A 34 -9.52 0.10 8.92
C SER A 34 -10.90 0.61 9.36
N ASN A 35 -11.98 0.05 8.81
CA ASN A 35 -13.34 0.36 9.24
C ASN A 35 -13.58 -0.04 10.70
N THR A 36 -13.14 -1.24 11.07
CA THR A 36 -13.32 -1.77 12.44
C THR A 36 -12.56 -0.90 13.45
N PHE A 37 -11.30 -0.56 13.19
CA PHE A 37 -10.50 0.28 14.06
C PHE A 37 -11.02 1.72 14.12
N ALA A 38 -11.45 2.30 12.99
CA ALA A 38 -12.02 3.65 12.98
C ALA A 38 -13.30 3.74 13.83
N LYS A 39 -14.14 2.70 13.84
CA LYS A 39 -15.38 2.66 14.62
C LYS A 39 -15.16 2.42 16.12
N ASN A 40 -14.10 1.70 16.50
CA ASN A 40 -13.88 1.26 17.88
C ASN A 40 -12.72 1.97 18.60
N ALA A 41 -11.92 2.77 17.90
CA ALA A 41 -10.83 3.51 18.52
C ALA A 41 -11.37 4.56 19.49
N THR A 42 -10.88 4.52 20.73
CA THR A 42 -11.12 5.53 21.76
C THR A 42 -10.23 6.75 21.57
N GLU A 43 -9.00 6.53 21.10
CA GLU A 43 -8.02 7.56 20.85
C GLU A 43 -8.22 8.23 19.49
N GLU A 44 -8.33 9.56 19.50
CA GLU A 44 -8.54 10.35 18.29
C GLU A 44 -7.46 10.12 17.20
N PRO A 45 -6.15 10.06 17.54
CA PRO A 45 -5.11 9.78 16.55
C PRO A 45 -5.26 8.40 15.89
N ALA A 46 -5.66 7.38 16.65
CA ALA A 46 -5.85 6.03 16.14
C ALA A 46 -7.07 5.98 15.19
N ARG A 47 -8.16 6.65 15.57
CA ARG A 47 -9.36 6.78 14.73
C ARG A 47 -9.06 7.49 13.41
N GLN A 48 -8.30 8.58 13.45
CA GLN A 48 -7.91 9.30 12.24
C GLN A 48 -6.99 8.47 11.34
N ALA A 49 -6.00 7.77 11.90
CA ALA A 49 -5.12 6.90 11.14
C ALA A 49 -5.91 5.79 10.43
N ALA A 50 -6.83 5.14 11.14
CA ALA A 50 -7.70 4.12 10.57
C ALA A 50 -8.64 4.68 9.49
N SER A 51 -9.20 5.88 9.68
CA SER A 51 -10.07 6.53 8.70
C SER A 51 -9.31 6.88 7.39
N LYS A 52 -8.07 7.34 7.50
CA LYS A 52 -7.22 7.60 6.32
C LYS A 52 -6.86 6.32 5.59
N ALA A 53 -6.55 5.25 6.33
CA ALA A 53 -6.29 3.94 5.75
C ALA A 53 -7.54 3.39 5.03
N LEU A 54 -8.73 3.57 5.60
CA LEU A 54 -9.99 3.19 4.98
C LEU A 54 -10.15 3.82 3.59
N LEU A 55 -9.97 5.15 3.50
CA LEU A 55 -10.07 5.87 2.22
C LEU A 55 -9.01 5.41 1.22
N PHE A 56 -7.78 5.18 1.68
CA PHE A 56 -6.69 4.69 0.85
C PHE A 56 -7.02 3.34 0.21
N TYR A 57 -7.48 2.36 1.00
CA TYR A 57 -7.82 1.03 0.48
C TYR A 57 -9.08 1.04 -0.37
N LEU A 58 -10.04 1.93 -0.08
CA LEU A 58 -11.22 2.10 -0.92
C LEU A 58 -10.83 2.58 -2.33
N GLY A 59 -10.03 3.63 -2.43
CA GLY A 59 -9.56 4.13 -3.73
C GLY A 59 -8.69 3.12 -4.49
N ARG A 60 -7.92 2.29 -3.79
CA ARG A 60 -7.18 1.19 -4.41
C ARG A 60 -8.11 0.14 -5.01
N LEU A 61 -9.16 -0.26 -4.29
CA LEU A 61 -10.11 -1.26 -4.78
C LEU A 61 -10.90 -0.75 -5.97
N ASP A 62 -11.28 0.53 -5.95
CA ASP A 62 -11.90 1.21 -7.09
C ASP A 62 -11.00 1.13 -8.34
N ALA A 63 -9.70 1.43 -8.19
CA ALA A 63 -8.73 1.37 -9.27
C ALA A 63 -8.43 -0.05 -9.82
N ARG A 64 -8.84 -1.13 -9.13
CA ARG A 64 -8.63 -2.52 -9.63
C ARG A 64 -9.59 -2.91 -10.74
N GLY A 65 -10.70 -2.21 -10.91
CA GLY A 65 -11.58 -2.32 -12.08
C GLY A 65 -12.37 -3.63 -12.25
N ASP A 66 -12.20 -4.64 -11.39
CA ASP A 66 -13.00 -5.88 -11.40
C ASP A 66 -13.92 -5.95 -10.15
N PRO A 67 -15.18 -5.51 -10.28
CA PRO A 67 -16.15 -5.55 -9.19
C PRO A 67 -16.46 -6.97 -8.69
N ALA A 68 -16.36 -7.99 -9.56
CA ALA A 68 -16.65 -9.37 -9.19
C ALA A 68 -15.54 -9.93 -8.29
N ALA A 69 -14.28 -9.66 -8.61
CA ALA A 69 -13.15 -10.01 -7.76
C ALA A 69 -13.20 -9.29 -6.40
N VAL A 70 -13.54 -7.99 -6.38
CA VAL A 70 -13.69 -7.23 -5.13
C VAL A 70 -14.83 -7.78 -4.29
N LYS A 71 -15.99 -8.06 -4.89
CA LYS A 71 -17.14 -8.66 -4.19
C LYS A 71 -16.79 -10.03 -3.60
N SER A 72 -16.14 -10.90 -4.37
CA SER A 72 -15.70 -12.21 -3.89
C SER A 72 -14.72 -12.08 -2.74
N ALA A 73 -13.76 -11.15 -2.83
CA ALA A 73 -12.80 -10.88 -1.77
C ALA A 73 -13.49 -10.41 -0.49
N ILE A 74 -14.47 -9.50 -0.58
CA ILE A 74 -15.28 -9.05 0.57
C ILE A 74 -16.02 -10.22 1.22
N GLN A 75 -16.63 -11.10 0.42
CA GLN A 75 -17.35 -12.27 0.93
C GLN A 75 -16.42 -13.28 1.61
N SER A 76 -15.17 -13.39 1.16
CA SER A 76 -14.17 -14.28 1.74
C SER A 76 -13.36 -13.65 2.89
N ALA A 77 -13.50 -12.35 3.13
CA ALA A 77 -12.67 -11.63 4.08
C ALA A 77 -12.93 -12.12 5.51
N LYS A 78 -11.85 -12.53 6.19
CA LYS A 78 -11.89 -12.91 7.60
C LYS A 78 -10.93 -12.05 8.38
N ILE A 79 -11.41 -11.52 9.49
CA ILE A 79 -10.59 -10.80 10.46
C ILE A 79 -10.47 -11.70 11.70
N ASP A 80 -9.25 -12.10 12.03
CA ASP A 80 -8.97 -12.72 13.31
C ASP A 80 -8.74 -11.62 14.35
N SER A 81 -9.59 -11.58 15.37
CA SER A 81 -9.51 -10.57 16.43
C SER A 81 -8.18 -10.63 17.21
N LYS A 82 -7.52 -11.79 17.26
CA LYS A 82 -6.23 -11.97 17.94
C LYS A 82 -5.09 -11.29 17.18
N THR A 83 -5.14 -11.29 15.85
CA THR A 83 -4.10 -10.69 15.00
C THR A 83 -4.47 -9.31 14.47
N ALA A 84 -5.73 -8.89 14.61
CA ALA A 84 -6.26 -7.63 14.08
C ALA A 84 -5.38 -6.40 14.38
N PRO A 85 -4.82 -6.19 15.59
CA PRO A 85 -3.94 -5.04 15.84
C PRO A 85 -2.62 -5.08 15.04
N ALA A 86 -2.02 -6.27 14.92
CA ALA A 86 -0.80 -6.46 14.15
C ALA A 86 -1.06 -6.30 12.64
N ASP A 87 -2.15 -6.90 12.15
CA ASP A 87 -2.57 -6.78 10.75
C ASP A 87 -2.90 -5.32 10.39
N MET A 88 -3.59 -4.59 11.27
CA MET A 88 -3.89 -3.17 11.06
C MET A 88 -2.62 -2.33 11.02
N SER A 89 -1.64 -2.62 11.89
CA SER A 89 -0.34 -1.95 11.86
C SER A 89 0.41 -2.20 10.54
N ALA A 90 0.34 -3.41 10.00
CA ALA A 90 0.89 -3.73 8.68
C ALA A 90 0.16 -2.97 7.55
N CYS A 91 -1.17 -2.83 7.63
CA CYS A 91 -1.94 -2.01 6.69
C CYS A 91 -1.52 -0.53 6.76
N LEU A 92 -1.37 0.04 7.95
CA LEU A 92 -0.90 1.42 8.13
C LEU A 92 0.53 1.63 7.62
N ALA A 93 1.42 0.65 7.80
CA ALA A 93 2.77 0.72 7.25
C ALA A 93 2.76 0.81 5.71
N ARG A 94 1.85 0.09 5.04
CA ARG A 94 1.67 0.16 3.58
C ARG A 94 1.16 1.53 3.15
N VAL A 95 0.19 2.10 3.87
CA VAL A 95 -0.30 3.47 3.62
C VAL A 95 0.84 4.48 3.76
N LYS A 96 1.65 4.38 4.83
CA LYS A 96 2.82 5.25 5.04
C LYS A 96 3.86 5.11 3.94
N ASN A 97 4.10 3.89 3.45
CA ASN A 97 5.02 3.65 2.35
C ASN A 97 4.52 4.32 1.06
N ALA A 98 3.23 4.17 0.75
CA ALA A 98 2.63 4.82 -0.41
C ALA A 98 2.67 6.36 -0.31
N ALA A 99 2.37 6.92 0.87
CA ALA A 99 2.47 8.36 1.12
C ALA A 99 3.90 8.88 0.87
N ARG A 100 4.92 8.18 1.37
CA ARG A 100 6.33 8.53 1.11
C ARG A 100 6.67 8.48 -0.38
N SER A 101 6.21 7.46 -1.10
CA SER A 101 6.40 7.39 -2.56
C SER A 101 5.77 8.59 -3.27
N ILE A 102 4.56 8.98 -2.89
CA ILE A 102 3.88 10.15 -3.46
C ILE A 102 4.64 11.44 -3.13
N GLU A 103 5.12 11.61 -1.90
CA GLU A 103 5.94 12.76 -1.51
C GLU A 103 7.23 12.86 -2.34
N THR A 104 7.88 11.73 -2.63
CA THR A 104 9.08 11.73 -3.49
C THR A 104 8.77 12.13 -4.93
N VAL A 105 7.63 11.71 -5.47
CA VAL A 105 7.18 12.09 -6.83
C VAL A 105 6.77 13.56 -6.87
N GLY A 106 6.04 14.05 -5.86
CA GLY A 106 5.58 15.44 -5.82
C GLY A 106 6.70 16.47 -5.63
N LYS A 107 7.87 16.05 -5.15
CA LYS A 107 9.08 16.88 -5.06
C LYS A 107 9.93 16.85 -6.33
N ALA A 108 9.73 15.87 -7.21
CA ALA A 108 10.33 15.90 -8.54
C ALA A 108 9.59 16.98 -9.35
N PRO A 109 10.29 17.96 -9.96
CA PRO A 109 9.63 18.88 -10.88
C PRO A 109 8.90 18.05 -11.95
N PRO A 110 7.65 18.38 -12.32
CA PRO A 110 6.96 17.67 -13.39
C PRO A 110 7.87 17.70 -14.61
N ALA A 111 8.20 16.51 -15.15
CA ALA A 111 8.99 16.42 -16.38
C ALA A 111 8.32 17.33 -17.41
N GLY A 112 9.09 18.31 -17.89
CA GLY A 112 8.59 19.47 -18.61
C GLY A 112 7.68 19.10 -19.78
N ARG A 113 6.60 19.87 -19.91
CA ARG A 113 6.03 20.21 -21.20
C ARG A 113 6.91 21.23 -21.90
#